data_AF-A0A3R7UA32-F1
#
_entry.id   AF-A0A3R7UA32-F1
#
_cell.length_a   1.000
_cell.length_b   1.000
_cell.length_c   1.000
_cell.angle_alpha   90.00
_cell.angle_beta   90.00
_cell.angle_gamma   90.00
#
_symmetry.space_group_name_H-M   'P 1'
#
loop_
_entity.id
_entity.type
_entity.pdbx_description
1 polymer ?
#
loop_
_entity_poly.entity_id
_entity_poly.type
_entity_poly.pdbx_seq_one_letter_code
_entity_poly.pdbx_strand_id
1 'polypeptide(L)'
;MSNKYPVEIERKFLVHCIPINLQNSTHLRQWYIPSSLIEYKNKITLNELELVSEVKNEWQSKVRELINLENTTIRIRIDNKSAILCIKGKTKGISRMEFEWELQNYSVIEELLVESNWPMVEKQRWEIIAEDGHLWELDQFLGLNEGLWLTEIELANENDDFVCPNWVGSDVSQDRRFSSKQLAKNPYVEFKEDQLRPLRKC
;
A
#
# COMPACT_ATOMS: atom_id res chain seq x y z
N MET A 1 -24.30 -1.85 -12.51
CA MET A 1 -24.03 -3.18 -11.91
C MET A 1 -23.05 -2.94 -10.77
N SER A 2 -23.43 -3.19 -9.51
CA SER A 2 -22.46 -3.04 -8.41
C SER A 2 -21.31 -4.00 -8.65
N ASN A 3 -20.07 -3.51 -8.61
CA ASN A 3 -18.92 -4.37 -8.83
C ASN A 3 -18.91 -5.44 -7.73
N LYS A 4 -18.87 -6.71 -8.12
CA LYS A 4 -18.96 -7.84 -7.17
C LYS A 4 -17.79 -7.86 -6.19
N TYR A 5 -16.67 -7.24 -6.57
CA TYR A 5 -15.44 -7.22 -5.81
C TYR A 5 -15.04 -5.78 -5.51
N PRO A 6 -14.47 -5.52 -4.32
CA PRO A 6 -13.82 -4.25 -4.01
C PRO A 6 -12.72 -3.96 -5.05
N VAL A 7 -12.70 -2.72 -5.51
CA VAL A 7 -11.70 -2.19 -6.44
C VAL A 7 -11.15 -0.91 -5.85
N GLU A 8 -9.83 -0.87 -5.74
CA GLU A 8 -9.06 0.31 -5.43
C GLU A 8 -8.71 0.99 -6.76
N ILE A 9 -8.88 2.30 -6.81
CA ILE A 9 -8.54 3.15 -7.96
C ILE A 9 -7.66 4.26 -7.41
N GLU A 10 -6.37 4.19 -7.71
CA GLU A 10 -5.37 5.10 -7.14
C GLU A 10 -4.54 5.76 -8.24
N ARG A 11 -4.26 7.06 -8.10
CA ARG A 11 -3.17 7.71 -8.85
C ARG A 11 -2.05 8.05 -7.90
N LYS A 12 -0.82 7.96 -8.40
CA LYS A 12 0.40 8.18 -7.64
C LYS A 12 1.26 9.25 -8.26
N PHE A 13 1.80 10.12 -7.43
CA PHE A 13 2.61 11.24 -7.85
C PHE A 13 3.90 11.35 -7.03
N LEU A 14 4.93 11.90 -7.65
CA LEU A 14 6.06 12.47 -6.93
C LEU A 14 5.59 13.72 -6.17
N VAL A 15 6.30 14.07 -5.10
CA VAL A 15 6.06 15.29 -4.34
C VAL A 15 7.02 16.38 -4.80
N HIS A 16 6.49 17.55 -5.16
CA HIS A 16 7.26 18.70 -5.64
C HIS A 16 7.89 19.49 -4.48
N CYS A 17 7.15 19.70 -3.39
CA CYS A 17 7.61 20.33 -2.17
C CYS A 17 6.83 19.75 -0.98
N ILE A 18 7.40 19.77 0.23
CA ILE A 18 6.75 19.23 1.43
C ILE A 18 5.72 20.26 1.93
N PRO A 19 4.44 19.90 2.09
CA PRO A 19 3.45 20.81 2.66
C PRO A 19 3.86 21.35 4.04
N ILE A 20 3.53 22.61 4.32
CA ILE A 20 3.74 23.19 5.66
C ILE A 20 2.65 22.68 6.62
N ASN A 21 2.94 22.65 7.92
CA ASN A 21 1.99 22.32 8.98
C ASN A 21 1.44 20.89 8.96
N LEU A 22 2.21 19.93 8.46
CA LEU A 22 1.90 18.51 8.62
C LEU A 22 1.80 18.15 10.12
N GLN A 23 0.64 17.65 10.55
CA GLN A 23 0.37 17.20 11.92
C GLN A 23 -0.21 15.79 11.87
N ASN A 24 -0.02 15.02 12.95
CA ASN A 24 -0.63 13.70 13.15
C ASN A 24 -0.33 12.70 12.02
N SER A 25 0.94 12.32 11.85
CA SER A 25 1.28 11.21 10.96
C SER A 25 0.91 9.87 11.57
N THR A 26 0.66 8.89 10.70
CA THR A 26 0.63 7.48 11.05
C THR A 26 1.94 6.83 10.61
N HIS A 27 2.64 6.22 11.56
CA HIS A 27 3.80 5.40 11.27
C HIS A 27 3.35 4.04 10.75
N LEU A 28 3.75 3.70 9.52
CA LEU A 28 3.34 2.48 8.84
C LEU A 28 4.57 1.64 8.50
N ARG A 29 4.49 0.35 8.83
CA ARG A 29 5.41 -0.68 8.34
C ARG A 29 4.60 -1.71 7.56
N GLN A 30 5.12 -2.20 6.45
CA GLN A 30 4.40 -3.17 5.64
C GLN A 30 5.33 -4.18 4.98
N TRP A 31 4.97 -5.45 5.07
CA TRP A 31 5.71 -6.59 4.54
C TRP A 31 4.99 -7.21 3.36
N TYR A 32 5.76 -7.66 2.38
CA TYR A 32 5.28 -8.32 1.17
C TYR A 32 5.49 -9.82 1.30
N ILE A 33 4.39 -10.53 1.53
CA ILE A 33 4.39 -11.95 1.88
C ILE A 33 4.47 -12.79 0.60
N PRO A 34 5.39 -13.76 0.52
CA PRO A 34 5.38 -14.75 -0.56
C PRO A 34 4.06 -15.52 -0.58
N SER A 35 3.43 -15.64 -1.75
CA SER A 35 2.14 -16.34 -1.88
C SER A 35 2.22 -17.80 -1.47
N SER A 36 3.39 -18.44 -1.60
CA SER A 36 3.63 -19.82 -1.17
C SER A 36 3.48 -20.06 0.34
N LEU A 37 3.48 -19.01 1.16
CA LEU A 37 3.29 -19.12 2.62
C LEU A 37 1.83 -18.91 3.03
N ILE A 38 0.98 -18.51 2.10
CA ILE A 38 -0.44 -18.24 2.33
C ILE A 38 -1.26 -19.42 1.83
N GLU A 39 -2.07 -19.98 2.72
CA GLU A 39 -3.06 -20.99 2.36
C GLU A 39 -4.48 -20.45 2.52
N TYR A 40 -5.38 -20.91 1.65
CA TYR A 40 -6.80 -20.68 1.81
C TYR A 40 -7.60 -21.96 1.59
N LYS A 41 -8.16 -22.47 2.70
CA LYS A 41 -9.13 -23.58 2.70
C LYS A 41 -10.51 -23.02 3.06
N ASN A 42 -10.76 -22.87 4.36
CA ASN A 42 -11.93 -22.17 4.92
C ASN A 42 -11.56 -20.82 5.54
N LYS A 43 -10.31 -20.69 5.97
CA LYS A 43 -9.67 -19.52 6.58
C LYS A 43 -8.39 -19.19 5.83
N ILE A 44 -7.91 -17.96 5.94
CA ILE A 44 -6.61 -17.55 5.41
C ILE A 44 -5.57 -17.74 6.52
N THR A 45 -4.50 -18.47 6.20
CA THR A 45 -3.42 -18.76 7.15
C THR A 45 -2.05 -18.40 6.57
N LEU A 46 -1.11 -18.02 7.43
CA LEU A 46 0.29 -17.79 7.14
C LEU A 46 1.13 -18.76 7.98
N ASN A 47 1.76 -19.77 7.36
CA ASN A 47 2.49 -20.83 8.09
C ASN A 47 1.69 -21.38 9.29
N GLU A 48 0.45 -21.84 9.05
CA GLU A 48 -0.50 -22.34 10.06
C GLU A 48 -1.12 -21.28 11.00
N LEU A 49 -0.51 -20.10 11.15
CA LEU A 49 -1.11 -19.00 11.90
C LEU A 49 -2.36 -18.50 11.18
N GLU A 50 -3.48 -18.47 11.89
CA GLU A 50 -4.73 -17.92 11.36
C GLU A 50 -4.66 -16.40 11.25
N LEU A 51 -4.85 -15.89 10.04
CA LEU A 51 -4.94 -14.46 9.75
C LEU A 51 -6.40 -14.00 9.67
N VAL A 52 -7.22 -14.74 8.93
CA VAL A 52 -8.63 -14.40 8.67
C VAL A 52 -9.48 -15.64 8.88
N SER A 53 -10.35 -15.60 9.88
CA SER A 53 -11.25 -16.69 10.25
C SER A 53 -12.35 -16.93 9.21
N GLU A 54 -12.86 -15.85 8.60
CA GLU A 54 -13.97 -15.91 7.65
C GLU A 54 -13.77 -14.94 6.48
N VAL A 55 -13.96 -15.45 5.26
CA VAL A 55 -14.00 -14.65 4.03
C VAL A 55 -15.44 -14.60 3.54
N LYS A 56 -15.97 -13.39 3.30
CA LYS A 56 -17.32 -13.17 2.76
C LYS A 56 -17.59 -14.08 1.56
N ASN A 57 -18.76 -14.72 1.53
CA ASN A 57 -19.12 -15.72 0.54
C ASN A 57 -18.89 -15.26 -0.91
N GLU A 58 -19.22 -14.01 -1.20
CA GLU A 58 -19.04 -13.41 -2.53
C GLU A 58 -17.55 -13.27 -2.94
N TRP A 59 -16.62 -13.17 -1.99
CA TRP A 59 -15.17 -13.00 -2.20
C TRP A 59 -14.41 -14.32 -2.31
N GLN A 60 -14.89 -15.39 -1.68
CA GLN A 60 -14.15 -16.66 -1.51
C GLN A 60 -13.53 -17.20 -2.80
N SER A 61 -14.32 -17.30 -3.88
CA SER A 61 -13.83 -17.82 -5.17
C SER A 61 -12.72 -16.96 -5.76
N LYS A 62 -12.82 -15.63 -5.63
CA LYS A 62 -11.84 -14.71 -6.20
C LYS A 62 -10.58 -14.65 -5.35
N VAL A 63 -10.69 -14.65 -4.03
CA VAL A 63 -9.54 -14.71 -3.11
C VAL A 63 -8.77 -16.01 -3.32
N ARG A 64 -9.46 -17.14 -3.46
CA ARG A 64 -8.84 -18.44 -3.78
C ARG A 64 -8.07 -18.40 -5.09
N GLU A 65 -8.65 -17.81 -6.14
CA GLU A 65 -7.96 -17.63 -7.42
C GLU A 65 -6.70 -16.77 -7.24
N LEU A 66 -6.82 -15.60 -6.61
CA LEU A 66 -5.71 -14.67 -6.45
C LEU A 66 -4.53 -15.27 -5.68
N ILE A 67 -4.75 -15.96 -4.56
CA ILE A 67 -3.65 -16.55 -3.77
C ILE A 67 -2.81 -17.53 -4.61
N ASN A 68 -3.40 -18.17 -5.61
CA ASN A 68 -2.72 -19.12 -6.50
C ASN A 68 -2.11 -18.49 -7.76
N LEU A 69 -2.18 -17.16 -7.92
CA LEU A 69 -1.57 -16.45 -9.06
C LEU A 69 -0.21 -15.85 -8.67
N GLU A 70 0.79 -16.01 -9.54
CA GLU A 70 2.16 -15.50 -9.33
C GLU A 70 2.24 -13.96 -9.20
N ASN A 71 1.31 -13.24 -9.84
CA ASN A 71 1.32 -11.77 -9.86
C ASN A 71 0.52 -11.13 -8.72
N THR A 72 0.00 -11.93 -7.79
CA THR A 72 -0.72 -11.42 -6.64
C THR A 72 0.22 -10.70 -5.68
N THR A 73 -0.28 -9.63 -5.09
CA THR A 73 0.42 -8.93 -4.01
C THR A 73 -0.30 -9.22 -2.73
N ILE A 74 0.37 -9.95 -1.83
CA ILE A 74 -0.09 -10.18 -0.48
C ILE A 74 0.77 -9.32 0.43
N ARG A 75 0.13 -8.47 1.23
CA ARG A 75 0.80 -7.51 2.10
C ARG A 75 0.17 -7.57 3.48
N ILE A 76 1.00 -7.55 4.52
CA ILE A 76 0.52 -7.19 5.85
C ILE A 76 1.09 -5.82 6.17
N ARG A 77 0.22 -4.84 6.41
CA ARG A 77 0.55 -3.49 6.88
C ARG A 77 0.20 -3.40 8.35
N ILE A 78 1.09 -2.85 9.14
CA ILE A 78 0.83 -2.54 10.54
C ILE A 78 1.06 -1.05 10.79
N ASP A 79 0.26 -0.51 11.70
CA ASP A 79 0.58 0.70 12.43
C ASP A 79 0.91 0.31 13.89
N ASN A 80 0.87 1.28 14.82
CA ASN A 80 1.16 1.01 16.24
C ASN A 80 0.06 0.24 17.00
N LYS A 81 -1.09 -0.05 16.37
CA LYS A 81 -2.29 -0.54 17.07
C LYS A 81 -2.95 -1.73 16.37
N SER A 82 -2.77 -1.85 15.06
CA SER A 82 -3.54 -2.73 14.21
C SER A 82 -2.67 -3.30 13.09
N ALA A 83 -3.11 -4.43 12.56
CA ALA A 83 -2.51 -5.07 11.41
C ALA A 83 -3.60 -5.34 10.38
N ILE A 84 -3.30 -5.09 9.10
CA ILE A 84 -4.22 -5.26 7.99
C ILE A 84 -3.55 -6.16 6.95
N LEU A 85 -4.23 -7.26 6.61
CA LEU A 85 -3.89 -8.09 5.45
C LEU A 85 -4.57 -7.52 4.22
N CYS A 86 -3.80 -7.30 3.16
CA CYS A 86 -4.28 -6.93 1.84
C CYS A 86 -3.92 -8.02 0.83
N ILE A 87 -4.88 -8.45 0.02
CA ILE A 87 -4.66 -9.30 -1.16
C ILE A 87 -5.09 -8.50 -2.39
N LYS A 88 -4.11 -8.06 -3.17
CA LYS A 88 -4.30 -7.24 -4.37
C LYS A 88 -4.04 -8.06 -5.63
N GLY A 89 -4.97 -7.95 -6.59
CA GLY A 89 -4.83 -8.54 -7.92
C GLY A 89 -3.88 -7.74 -8.83
N LYS A 90 -3.80 -8.14 -10.10
CA LYS A 90 -3.03 -7.41 -11.12
C LYS A 90 -3.64 -6.03 -11.39
N THR A 91 -2.82 -4.99 -11.35
CA THR A 91 -3.21 -3.63 -11.77
C THR A 91 -3.52 -3.58 -13.27
N LYS A 92 -4.62 -2.90 -13.61
CA LYS A 92 -5.00 -2.52 -14.97
C LYS A 92 -5.22 -1.00 -14.97
N GLY A 93 -4.39 -0.25 -15.69
CA GLY A 93 -4.43 1.21 -15.62
C GLY A 93 -4.10 1.68 -14.20
N ILE A 94 -5.10 2.29 -13.54
CA ILE A 94 -5.03 2.78 -12.16
C ILE A 94 -5.90 1.97 -11.20
N SER A 95 -6.54 0.91 -11.69
CA SER A 95 -7.46 0.09 -10.91
C SER A 95 -6.90 -1.30 -10.63
N ARG A 96 -7.21 -1.81 -9.44
CA ARG A 96 -6.95 -3.20 -9.08
C ARG A 96 -7.99 -3.71 -8.08
N MET A 97 -8.28 -5.00 -8.14
CA MET A 97 -9.02 -5.64 -7.07
C MET A 97 -8.16 -5.65 -5.81
N GLU A 98 -8.74 -5.26 -4.69
CA GLU A 98 -8.10 -5.30 -3.39
C GLU A 98 -9.09 -5.80 -2.34
N PHE A 99 -8.68 -6.81 -1.60
CA PHE A 99 -9.39 -7.28 -0.43
C PHE A 99 -8.57 -6.98 0.83
N GLU A 100 -9.19 -6.35 1.81
CA GLU A 100 -8.56 -6.02 3.08
C GLU A 100 -9.28 -6.68 4.26
N TRP A 101 -8.51 -7.10 5.25
CA TRP A 101 -9.00 -7.60 6.53
C TRP A 101 -8.15 -7.06 7.66
N GLU A 102 -8.80 -6.52 8.69
CA GLU A 102 -8.17 -6.29 9.97
C GLU A 102 -7.84 -7.64 10.61
N LEU A 103 -6.59 -7.79 11.05
CA LEU A 103 -6.08 -9.01 11.64
C LEU A 103 -6.26 -8.98 13.15
N GLN A 104 -6.65 -10.13 13.69
CA GLN A 104 -6.67 -10.37 15.13
C GLN A 104 -5.26 -10.68 15.64
N ASN A 105 -5.05 -10.56 16.95
CA ASN A 105 -3.78 -10.88 17.62
C ASN A 105 -2.57 -10.07 17.10
N TYR A 106 -2.74 -8.74 17.01
CA TYR A 106 -1.70 -7.79 16.56
C TYR A 106 -0.29 -8.13 17.07
N SER A 107 -0.11 -8.37 18.37
CA SER A 107 1.21 -8.63 18.96
C SER A 107 1.91 -9.86 18.38
N VAL A 108 1.17 -10.94 18.12
CA VAL A 108 1.74 -12.17 17.51
C VAL A 108 2.12 -11.92 16.06
N ILE A 109 1.30 -11.15 15.34
CA ILE A 109 1.57 -10.76 13.96
C ILE A 109 2.80 -9.85 13.89
N GLU A 110 2.91 -8.87 14.79
CA GLU A 110 4.06 -7.96 14.84
C GLU A 110 5.36 -8.73 15.10
N GLU A 111 5.39 -9.64 16.07
CA GLU A 111 6.56 -10.48 16.38
C GLU A 111 6.99 -11.30 15.15
N LEU A 112 6.04 -11.99 14.51
CA LEU A 112 6.29 -12.76 13.30
C LEU A 112 6.88 -11.90 12.16
N LEU A 113 6.34 -10.71 11.96
CA LEU A 113 6.77 -9.81 10.87
C LEU A 113 8.16 -9.24 11.12
N VAL A 114 8.46 -8.83 12.36
CA VAL A 114 9.76 -8.27 12.74
C VAL A 114 10.87 -9.32 12.64
N GLU A 115 10.58 -10.59 12.96
CA GLU A 115 11.54 -11.69 12.82
C GLU A 115 11.66 -12.20 11.37
N SER A 116 10.79 -11.76 10.46
CA SER A 116 10.82 -12.19 9.07
C SER A 116 11.93 -11.49 8.26
N ASN A 117 12.44 -12.20 7.25
CA ASN A 117 13.31 -11.62 6.21
C ASN A 117 12.52 -11.22 4.96
N TRP A 118 11.21 -10.95 5.08
CA TRP A 118 10.38 -10.61 3.92
C TRP A 118 10.63 -9.16 3.50
N PRO A 119 10.52 -8.85 2.19
CA PRO A 119 10.65 -7.48 1.70
C PRO A 119 9.67 -6.56 2.43
N MET A 120 10.15 -5.42 2.92
CA MET A 120 9.33 -4.45 3.64
C MET A 120 9.60 -3.00 3.23
N VAL A 121 8.65 -2.12 3.51
CA VAL A 121 8.86 -0.67 3.52
C VAL A 121 8.28 -0.06 4.78
N GLU A 122 8.87 1.06 5.18
CA GLU A 122 8.50 1.85 6.36
C GLU A 122 8.29 3.30 5.93
N LYS A 123 7.25 3.95 6.46
CA LYS A 123 6.89 5.32 6.09
C LYS A 123 6.10 6.04 7.18
N GLN A 124 6.14 7.36 7.17
CA GLN A 124 5.13 8.20 7.82
C GLN A 124 4.09 8.60 6.77
N ARG A 125 2.81 8.39 7.08
CA ARG A 125 1.69 8.79 6.21
C ARG A 125 0.89 9.91 6.84
N TRP A 126 0.57 10.93 6.05
CA TRP A 126 -0.39 11.97 6.39
C TRP A 126 -1.58 11.88 5.45
N GLU A 127 -2.77 11.89 6.03
CA GLU A 127 -4.03 11.98 5.29
C GLU A 127 -4.43 13.46 5.19
N ILE A 128 -4.54 13.97 3.96
CA ILE A 128 -4.83 15.36 3.66
C ILE A 128 -6.10 15.41 2.81
N ILE A 129 -7.17 15.97 3.37
CA ILE A 129 -8.40 16.23 2.60
C ILE A 129 -8.22 17.54 1.83
N ALA A 130 -8.26 17.46 0.51
CA ALA A 130 -8.18 18.62 -0.37
C ALA A 130 -9.50 19.41 -0.39
N GLU A 131 -9.48 20.62 -0.96
CA GLU A 131 -10.66 21.50 -1.01
C GLU A 131 -11.85 20.89 -1.78
N ASP A 132 -11.57 20.01 -2.73
CA ASP A 132 -12.56 19.26 -3.51
C ASP A 132 -13.08 17.99 -2.77
N GLY A 133 -12.59 17.73 -1.56
CA GLY A 133 -13.00 16.61 -0.72
C GLY A 133 -12.23 15.31 -0.96
N HIS A 134 -11.32 15.26 -1.95
CA HIS A 134 -10.51 14.06 -2.16
C HIS A 134 -9.49 13.85 -1.04
N LEU A 135 -9.31 12.59 -0.65
CA LEU A 135 -8.27 12.18 0.27
C LEU A 135 -6.96 11.97 -0.49
N TRP A 136 -5.94 12.72 -0.08
CA TRP A 136 -4.56 12.51 -0.48
C TRP A 136 -3.78 11.86 0.66
N GLU A 137 -3.12 10.76 0.36
CA GLU A 137 -2.18 10.11 1.25
C GLU A 137 -0.77 10.59 0.89
N LEU A 138 -0.16 11.39 1.74
CA LEU A 138 1.23 11.85 1.60
C LEU A 138 2.15 10.92 2.39
N ASP A 139 3.11 10.30 1.71
CA ASP A 139 4.05 9.35 2.30
C ASP A 139 5.47 9.89 2.30
N GLN A 140 6.08 9.96 3.49
CA GLN A 140 7.52 10.05 3.65
C GLN A 140 8.07 8.65 3.90
N PHE A 141 8.83 8.12 2.95
CA PHE A 141 9.50 6.84 3.14
C PHE A 141 10.71 6.96 4.06
N LEU A 142 10.95 5.90 4.83
CA LEU A 142 12.01 5.79 5.84
C LEU A 142 13.01 4.68 5.49
N GLY A 143 14.09 4.59 6.27
CA GLY A 143 15.11 3.55 6.12
C GLY A 143 15.84 3.62 4.77
N LEU A 144 15.97 2.48 4.08
CA LEU A 144 16.62 2.43 2.75
C LEU A 144 15.87 3.22 1.66
N ASN A 145 14.64 3.64 1.94
CA ASN A 145 13.84 4.50 1.06
C ASN A 145 13.82 5.97 1.51
N GLU A 146 14.64 6.35 2.50
CA GLU A 146 14.69 7.72 3.03
C GLU A 146 15.02 8.75 1.94
N GLY A 147 14.35 9.91 2.04
CA GLY A 147 14.43 10.99 1.05
C GLY A 147 13.38 10.92 -0.05
N LEU A 148 12.72 9.76 -0.23
CA LEU A 148 11.59 9.62 -1.15
C LEU A 148 10.29 10.08 -0.51
N TRP A 149 9.59 10.98 -1.20
CA TRP A 149 8.21 11.35 -0.89
C TRP A 149 7.33 11.02 -2.08
N LEU A 150 6.22 10.34 -1.81
CA LEU A 150 5.18 10.06 -2.78
C LEU A 150 3.85 10.51 -2.23
N THR A 151 2.89 10.71 -3.12
CA THR A 151 1.50 10.85 -2.70
C THR A 151 0.59 10.03 -3.57
N GLU A 152 -0.46 9.49 -2.95
CA GLU A 152 -1.51 8.73 -3.61
C GLU A 152 -2.85 9.48 -3.39
N ILE A 153 -3.70 9.50 -4.42
CA ILE A 153 -5.10 9.93 -4.31
C ILE A 153 -5.98 8.72 -4.60
N GLU A 154 -6.96 8.47 -3.73
CA GLU A 154 -8.00 7.47 -3.95
C GLU A 154 -9.16 8.10 -4.73
N LEU A 155 -9.63 7.41 -5.78
CA LEU A 155 -10.69 7.89 -6.67
C LEU A 155 -11.89 6.95 -6.62
N ALA A 156 -13.09 7.49 -6.79
CA ALA A 156 -14.30 6.67 -6.86
C ALA A 156 -14.42 5.94 -8.20
N ASN A 157 -13.84 6.50 -9.26
CA ASN A 157 -13.84 5.92 -10.61
C ASN A 157 -12.62 6.38 -11.43
N GLU A 158 -12.34 5.75 -12.57
CA GLU A 158 -11.14 6.08 -13.37
C GLU A 158 -11.19 7.47 -14.05
N ASN A 159 -12.38 8.03 -14.24
CA ASN A 159 -12.58 9.36 -14.86
C ASN A 159 -12.95 10.42 -13.82
N ASP A 160 -12.65 10.17 -12.55
CA ASP A 160 -12.93 11.11 -11.48
C ASP A 160 -12.05 12.36 -11.64
N ASP A 161 -12.69 13.53 -11.65
CA ASP A 161 -12.00 14.80 -11.73
C ASP A 161 -11.55 15.21 -10.33
N PHE A 162 -10.29 15.62 -10.18
CA PHE A 162 -9.75 16.10 -8.91
C PHE A 162 -8.86 17.32 -9.12
N VAL A 163 -8.77 18.15 -8.08
CA VAL A 163 -7.88 19.31 -8.04
C VAL A 163 -6.53 18.87 -7.53
N CYS A 164 -5.50 19.09 -8.33
CA CYS A 164 -4.12 18.76 -7.95
C CYS A 164 -3.56 19.85 -7.00
N PRO A 165 -3.23 19.52 -5.74
CA PRO A 165 -2.60 20.48 -4.84
C PRO A 165 -1.24 20.98 -5.36
N ASN A 166 -0.84 22.19 -4.95
CA ASN A 166 0.40 22.83 -5.42
C ASN A 166 1.71 22.05 -5.10
N TRP A 167 1.66 21.15 -4.13
CA TRP A 167 2.78 20.33 -3.68
C TRP A 167 2.90 19.00 -4.44
N VAL A 168 1.90 18.65 -5.25
CA VAL A 168 1.91 17.44 -6.07
C VAL A 168 2.73 17.67 -7.35
N GLY A 169 3.60 16.72 -7.66
CA GLY A 169 4.48 16.73 -8.82
C GLY A 169 4.02 15.79 -9.93
N SER A 170 4.98 15.19 -10.61
CA SER A 170 4.73 14.33 -11.77
C SER A 170 3.95 13.07 -11.41
N ASP A 171 3.01 12.69 -12.27
CA ASP A 171 2.32 11.39 -12.20
C ASP A 171 3.29 10.25 -12.48
N VAL A 172 3.38 9.31 -11.55
CA VAL A 172 4.18 8.08 -11.63
C VAL A 172 3.35 6.81 -11.43
N SER A 173 2.03 6.88 -11.64
CA SER A 173 1.07 5.77 -11.49
C SER A 173 1.43 4.55 -12.33
N GLN A 174 2.04 4.77 -13.51
CA GLN A 174 2.48 3.69 -14.41
C GLN A 174 3.95 3.28 -14.19
N ASP A 175 4.69 4.01 -13.36
CA ASP A 175 6.08 3.69 -13.06
C ASP A 175 6.17 2.71 -11.88
N ARG A 176 6.36 1.44 -12.22
CA ARG A 176 6.41 0.34 -11.23
C ARG A 176 7.54 0.50 -10.21
N ARG A 177 8.59 1.28 -10.51
CA ARG A 177 9.71 1.53 -9.58
C ARG A 177 9.22 2.19 -8.28
N PHE A 178 8.19 3.01 -8.37
CA PHE A 178 7.59 3.71 -7.22
C PHE A 178 6.42 2.94 -6.58
N SER A 179 6.17 1.70 -6.99
CA SER A 179 5.24 0.84 -6.25
C SER A 179 5.90 0.40 -4.94
N SER A 180 5.14 0.40 -3.85
CA SER A 180 5.67 0.02 -2.55
C SER A 180 6.23 -1.43 -2.53
N LYS A 181 5.67 -2.34 -3.33
CA LYS A 181 6.21 -3.70 -3.53
C LYS A 181 7.59 -3.69 -4.19
N GLN A 182 7.81 -2.77 -5.11
CA GLN A 182 9.10 -2.66 -5.80
C GLN A 182 10.14 -1.94 -4.93
N LEU A 183 9.74 -0.90 -4.18
CA LEU A 183 10.60 -0.22 -3.20
C LEU A 183 11.02 -1.13 -2.04
N ALA A 184 10.21 -2.13 -1.70
CA ALA A 184 10.58 -3.16 -0.72
C ALA A 184 11.71 -4.07 -1.22
N LYS A 185 11.86 -4.23 -2.55
CA LYS A 185 12.82 -5.14 -3.17
C LYS A 185 14.06 -4.42 -3.70
N ASN A 186 13.86 -3.29 -4.35
CA ASN A 186 14.88 -2.42 -4.92
C ASN A 186 14.68 -1.04 -4.29
N PRO A 187 15.28 -0.78 -3.13
CA PRO A 187 15.04 0.44 -2.37
C PRO A 187 15.56 1.67 -3.11
N TYR A 188 15.02 2.83 -2.75
CA TYR A 188 15.31 4.12 -3.37
C TYR A 188 16.81 4.46 -3.36
N VAL A 189 17.54 4.07 -2.31
CA VAL A 189 19.01 4.28 -2.23
C VAL A 189 19.79 3.61 -3.38
N GLU A 190 19.21 2.61 -4.05
CA GLU A 190 19.82 1.92 -5.20
C GLU A 190 19.49 2.57 -6.55
N PHE A 191 18.67 3.63 -6.58
CA PHE A 191 18.32 4.30 -7.82
C PHE A 191 19.56 5.05 -8.35
N LYS A 192 19.95 4.74 -9.58
CA LYS A 192 21.10 5.40 -10.24
C LYS A 192 20.63 6.71 -10.87
N GLU A 193 21.06 7.85 -10.30
CA GLU A 193 21.05 9.26 -10.79
C GLU A 193 20.38 10.27 -9.82
N ASP A 194 20.93 11.50 -9.83
CA ASP A 194 20.61 12.85 -9.27
C ASP A 194 19.31 13.16 -8.45
N GLN A 195 18.53 12.18 -8.02
CA GLN A 195 17.21 12.36 -7.40
C GLN A 195 17.25 12.58 -5.88
N LEU A 196 18.44 12.55 -5.26
CA LEU A 196 18.64 12.79 -3.83
C LEU A 196 18.74 14.29 -3.49
N ARG A 197 17.93 15.14 -4.14
CA ARG A 197 17.80 16.52 -3.69
C ARG A 197 16.75 16.57 -2.59
N PRO A 198 17.09 17.01 -1.37
CA PRO A 198 16.10 17.13 -0.31
C PRO A 198 15.01 18.11 -0.78
N LEU A 199 13.75 17.67 -0.66
CA LEU A 199 12.62 18.51 -0.96
C LEU A 199 12.60 19.72 -0.03
N ARG A 200 12.32 20.88 -0.60
CA ARG A 200 12.04 22.09 0.18
C ARG A 200 10.62 22.01 0.70
N LYS A 201 10.35 22.72 1.81
CA LYS A 201 8.97 23.00 2.17
C LYS A 201 8.36 23.92 1.10
N CYS A 202 7.08 23.72 0.83
CA CYS A 202 6.24 24.77 0.27
C CYS A 202 6.14 25.90 1.32
#